data_AF-A0A816NZU6-F1
#
_entry.id   AF-A0A816NZU6-F1
#
_cell.length_a   1.000
_cell.length_b   1.000
_cell.length_c   1.000
_cell.angle_alpha   90.00
_cell.angle_beta   90.00
_cell.angle_gamma   90.00
#
_symmetry.space_group_name_H-M   'P 1'
#
loop_
_entity.id
_entity.type
_entity.pdbx_description
1 polymer ?
#
loop_
_entity_poly.entity_id
_entity_poly.type
_entity_poly.pdbx_seq_one_letter_code
_entity_poly.pdbx_strand_id
1 'polypeptide(L)'
;MLGLCQYRDIDKFDFWVYYTLQNKLRSNVFGEYKAPQQPANGKMLIFNSFFNHSCVPNAVYFNDRHAHQVVVAWQDIEKYQQVFTSYIDPNCPVSERQQLFEGTFGFVCSCERCVNEIGAPNGKEIRKQTSRSKK
;
A
#
# COMPACT_ATOMS: atom_id res chain seq x y z
N MET A 1 8.36 -18.15 6.68
CA MET A 1 8.64 -17.16 7.76
C MET A 1 10.15 -17.10 7.93
N LEU A 2 10.77 -15.94 8.18
CA LEU A 2 12.23 -15.66 8.10
C LEU A 2 13.15 -16.52 9.01
N GLY A 3 12.64 -17.55 9.66
CA GLY A 3 13.42 -18.45 10.52
C GLY A 3 13.80 -17.84 11.87
N LEU A 4 13.46 -16.58 12.12
CA LEU A 4 13.75 -15.87 13.37
C LEU A 4 12.68 -16.18 14.42
N CYS A 5 13.10 -16.61 15.61
CA CYS A 5 12.21 -16.81 16.76
C CYS A 5 12.76 -16.09 17.99
N GLN A 6 11.99 -15.14 18.52
CA GLN A 6 12.41 -14.32 19.68
C GLN A 6 12.75 -15.13 20.94
N TYR A 7 12.17 -16.32 21.10
CA TYR A 7 12.42 -17.18 22.26
C TYR A 7 13.55 -18.19 22.04
N ARG A 8 13.82 -18.57 20.78
CA ARG A 8 14.84 -19.57 20.44
C ARG A 8 16.20 -18.94 20.16
N ASP A 9 16.20 -17.73 19.59
CA ASP A 9 17.40 -17.06 19.10
C ASP A 9 17.78 -15.86 19.99
N ILE A 10 17.37 -15.88 21.26
CA ILE A 10 17.61 -14.81 22.25
C ILE A 10 19.09 -14.59 22.56
N ASP A 11 19.91 -15.61 22.33
CA ASP A 11 21.37 -15.58 22.45
C ASP A 11 22.07 -14.99 21.21
N LYS A 12 21.35 -14.88 20.08
CA LYS A 12 21.89 -14.39 18.80
C LYS A 12 21.54 -12.93 18.52
N PHE A 13 20.36 -12.49 18.94
CA PHE A 13 19.87 -11.16 18.64
C PHE A 13 19.15 -10.55 19.84
N ASP A 14 19.45 -9.27 20.10
CA ASP A 14 18.71 -8.50 21.09
C ASP A 14 17.24 -8.33 20.70
N PHE A 15 16.38 -8.20 21.70
CA PHE A 15 14.94 -7.94 21.52
C PHE A 15 14.65 -6.78 20.54
N TRP A 16 15.49 -5.73 20.57
CA TRP A 16 15.37 -4.57 19.69
C TRP A 16 15.48 -4.91 18.21
N VAL A 17 16.21 -5.97 17.83
CA VAL A 17 16.29 -6.43 16.44
C VAL A 17 14.92 -6.92 15.98
N TYR A 18 14.25 -7.75 16.77
CA TYR A 18 12.90 -8.23 16.47
C TYR A 18 11.88 -7.11 16.39
N TYR A 19 11.92 -6.18 17.35
CA TYR A 19 11.03 -5.03 17.36
C TYR A 19 11.24 -4.14 16.13
N THR A 20 12.49 -3.88 15.75
CA THR A 20 12.82 -3.11 14.54
C THR A 20 12.35 -3.81 13.28
N LEU A 21 12.56 -5.12 13.17
CA LEU A 21 12.08 -5.91 12.04
C LEU A 21 10.56 -5.89 11.95
N GLN A 22 9.87 -6.06 13.07
CA GLN A 22 8.40 -5.99 13.11
C GLN A 22 7.90 -4.63 12.62
N ASN A 23 8.51 -3.53 13.08
CA ASN A 23 8.14 -2.18 12.66
C ASN A 23 8.39 -1.95 11.17
N LYS A 24 9.52 -2.43 10.63
CA LYS A 24 9.81 -2.34 9.19
C LYS A 24 8.84 -3.18 8.37
N LEU A 25 8.54 -4.41 8.80
CA LEU A 25 7.68 -5.33 8.06
C LEU A 25 6.22 -4.88 8.08
N ARG A 26 5.70 -4.42 9.22
CA ARG A 26 4.27 -4.07 9.39
C ARG A 26 3.77 -3.10 8.33
N SER A 27 4.58 -2.10 7.97
CA SER A 27 4.18 -1.04 7.03
C SER A 27 4.72 -1.22 5.61
N ASN A 28 5.53 -2.26 5.36
CA ASN A 28 6.20 -2.48 4.06
C ASN A 28 5.96 -3.87 3.46
N VAL A 29 5.16 -4.71 4.12
CA VAL A 29 4.73 -5.99 3.58
C VAL A 29 3.50 -5.78 2.71
N PHE A 30 3.62 -6.19 1.44
CA PHE A 30 2.54 -6.23 0.48
C PHE A 30 1.87 -7.59 0.55
N GLY A 31 0.56 -7.61 0.77
CA GLY A 31 -0.22 -8.84 0.84
C GLY A 31 -0.59 -9.37 -0.54
N GLU A 32 -0.25 -10.62 -0.83
CA GLU A 32 -0.93 -11.39 -1.86
C GLU A 32 -2.16 -12.05 -1.26
N TYR A 33 -3.34 -11.71 -1.77
CA TYR A 33 -4.60 -12.30 -1.35
C TYR A 33 -4.96 -13.45 -2.30
N LYS A 34 -5.19 -14.65 -1.77
CA LYS A 34 -5.72 -15.79 -2.56
C LYS A 34 -7.22 -15.62 -2.84
N ALA A 35 -7.92 -14.93 -1.95
CA ALA A 35 -9.33 -14.56 -2.02
C ALA A 35 -9.54 -13.30 -1.14
N PRO A 36 -10.67 -12.57 -1.28
CA PRO A 36 -11.01 -11.48 -0.36
C PRO A 36 -10.87 -11.93 1.10
N GLN A 37 -10.15 -11.16 1.91
CA GLN A 37 -9.91 -11.43 3.33
C GLN A 37 -9.12 -12.71 3.65
N GLN A 38 -8.52 -13.38 2.66
CA GLN A 38 -7.63 -14.52 2.85
C GLN A 38 -6.19 -14.16 2.46
N PRO A 39 -5.39 -13.59 3.40
CA PRO A 39 -3.99 -13.30 3.13
C PRO A 39 -3.25 -14.62 2.90
N ALA A 40 -2.70 -14.78 1.70
CA ALA A 40 -2.03 -16.01 1.31
C ALA A 40 -0.56 -15.99 1.72
N ASN A 41 0.11 -14.89 1.40
CA ASN A 41 1.52 -14.64 1.64
C ASN A 41 1.77 -13.13 1.70
N GLY A 42 2.72 -12.69 2.52
CA GLY A 42 3.24 -11.32 2.52
C GLY A 42 4.60 -11.26 1.84
N LYS A 43 4.82 -10.26 0.99
CA LYS A 43 6.11 -10.01 0.33
C LYS A 43 6.61 -8.62 0.72
N MET A 44 7.86 -8.52 1.15
CA MET A 44 8.51 -7.22 1.31
C MET A 44 9.18 -6.85 -0.02
N LEU A 45 8.69 -5.78 -0.63
CA LEU A 45 9.13 -5.34 -1.95
C LEU A 45 10.00 -4.09 -1.77
N ILE A 46 11.29 -4.31 -1.55
CA ILE A 46 12.21 -3.26 -1.08
C ILE A 46 12.11 -1.97 -1.91
N PHE A 47 12.12 -2.06 -3.24
CA PHE A 47 12.03 -0.89 -4.10
C PHE A 47 10.64 -0.23 -4.09
N ASN A 48 9.58 -1.03 -3.97
CA ASN A 48 8.22 -0.49 -3.92
C ASN A 48 7.93 0.24 -2.62
N SER A 49 8.58 -0.17 -1.52
CA SER A 49 8.50 0.45 -0.20
C SER A 49 9.01 1.89 -0.14
N PHE A 50 9.72 2.39 -1.16
CA PHE A 50 10.16 3.79 -1.22
C PHE A 50 9.10 4.73 -1.80
N PHE A 51 8.09 4.23 -2.50
CA PHE A 51 7.05 5.08 -3.07
C PHE A 51 5.99 5.40 -2.03
N ASN A 52 5.69 6.68 -1.86
CA ASN A 52 4.63 7.14 -0.99
C ASN A 52 3.23 6.87 -1.58
N HIS A 53 2.22 6.96 -0.72
CA HIS A 53 0.84 6.75 -1.12
C HIS A 53 0.20 8.00 -1.75
N SER A 54 -0.64 7.80 -2.77
CA SER A 54 -1.72 8.71 -3.15
C SER A 54 -2.96 7.92 -3.52
N CYS A 55 -4.17 8.39 -3.15
CA CYS A 55 -5.42 7.79 -3.62
C CYS A 55 -5.70 8.09 -5.10
N VAL A 56 -4.90 8.97 -5.71
CA VAL A 56 -4.81 9.27 -7.14
C VAL A 56 -3.34 9.13 -7.58
N PRO A 57 -2.83 7.88 -7.69
CA PRO A 57 -1.42 7.65 -7.97
C PRO A 57 -1.07 7.96 -9.43
N ASN A 58 0.18 8.36 -9.67
CA ASN A 58 0.73 8.55 -11.01
C ASN A 58 1.56 7.34 -11.48
N ALA A 59 1.71 6.30 -10.66
CA ALA A 59 2.31 5.03 -11.02
C ALA A 59 1.54 3.83 -10.45
N VAL A 60 1.64 2.70 -11.13
CA VAL A 60 1.05 1.42 -10.71
C VAL A 60 2.14 0.35 -10.67
N TYR A 61 2.06 -0.53 -9.67
CA TYR A 61 2.94 -1.68 -9.57
C TYR A 61 2.17 -2.97 -9.87
N PHE A 62 2.84 -3.93 -10.49
CA PHE A 62 2.31 -5.27 -10.73
C PHE A 62 3.45 -6.28 -10.89
N ASN A 63 3.13 -7.57 -10.82
CA ASN A 63 4.06 -8.63 -11.20
C ASN A 63 3.98 -8.89 -12.70
N ASP A 64 5.11 -8.87 -13.40
CA ASP A 64 5.16 -9.31 -14.80
C ASP A 64 4.97 -10.85 -14.91
N ARG A 65 4.99 -11.35 -16.15
CA ARG A 65 4.88 -12.79 -16.43
C ARG A 65 6.01 -13.66 -15.86
N HIS A 66 7.10 -13.03 -15.43
CA HIS A 66 8.27 -13.68 -14.83
C HIS A 66 8.33 -13.46 -13.30
N ALA A 67 7.24 -12.94 -12.71
CA ALA A 67 7.15 -12.60 -11.29
C ALA A 67 8.15 -11.51 -10.83
N HIS A 68 8.61 -10.67 -11.76
CA HIS A 68 9.33 -9.45 -11.40
C HIS A 68 8.36 -8.36 -11.00
N GLN A 69 8.73 -7.60 -9.98
CA GLN A 69 8.03 -6.39 -9.60
C GLN A 69 8.34 -5.29 -10.60
N VAL A 70 7.30 -4.79 -11.25
CA VAL A 70 7.39 -3.70 -12.22
C VAL A 70 6.55 -2.54 -11.72
N VAL A 71 7.12 -1.34 -11.75
CA VAL A 71 6.42 -0.08 -11.51
C VAL A 71 6.40 0.67 -12.83
N VAL A 72 5.22 1.03 -13.31
CA VAL A 72 5.04 1.80 -14.54
C VAL A 72 4.31 3.10 -14.24
N ALA A 73 4.67 4.15 -14.97
CA ALA A 73 3.91 5.39 -14.96
C ALA A 73 2.50 5.13 -15.49
N TRP A 74 1.50 5.64 -14.78
CA TRP A 74 0.09 5.62 -15.17
C TRP A 74 -0.35 6.94 -15.82
N GLN A 75 0.46 7.99 -15.63
CA GLN A 75 0.29 9.34 -16.16
C GLN A 75 1.67 9.91 -16.49
N ASP A 76 1.72 11.04 -17.20
CA ASP A 76 2.97 11.77 -17.39
C ASP A 76 3.51 12.23 -16.02
N ILE A 77 4.83 12.07 -15.82
CA ILE A 77 5.51 12.44 -14.59
C ILE A 77 6.58 13.48 -14.93
N GLU A 78 6.39 14.69 -14.43
CA GLU A 78 7.33 15.79 -14.65
C GLU A 78 8.64 15.57 -13.88
N LYS A 79 9.71 16.24 -14.32
CA LYS A 79 10.98 16.22 -13.61
C LYS A 79 10.77 16.73 -12.18
N TYR A 80 11.30 15.99 -11.20
CA TYR A 80 11.17 16.27 -9.76
C TYR A 80 9.77 16.05 -9.17
N GLN A 81 8.77 15.67 -9.98
CA GLN A 81 7.49 15.24 -9.45
C GLN A 81 7.67 13.91 -8.73
N GLN A 82 7.10 13.81 -7.53
CA GLN A 82 7.14 12.59 -6.75
C GLN A 82 6.30 11.49 -7.42
N VAL A 83 6.83 10.26 -7.39
CA VAL A 83 6.11 9.07 -7.84
C VAL A 83 5.29 8.52 -6.67
N PHE A 84 4.00 8.33 -6.89
CA PHE A 84 3.06 7.79 -5.92
C PHE A 84 2.44 6.49 -6.42
N THR A 85 2.27 5.53 -5.52
CA THR A 85 1.52 4.29 -5.77
C THR A 85 0.31 4.21 -4.83
N SER A 86 -0.67 3.36 -5.13
CA SER A 86 -1.77 3.09 -4.19
C SER A 86 -1.43 1.92 -3.28
N TYR A 87 -1.61 2.08 -1.97
CA TYR A 87 -1.41 1.00 -0.99
C TYR A 87 -2.67 0.17 -0.80
N ILE A 88 -3.82 0.68 -1.25
CA ILE A 88 -5.14 0.18 -0.92
C ILE A 88 -6.04 0.15 -2.17
N ASP A 89 -7.15 -0.58 -2.07
CA ASP A 89 -8.20 -0.55 -3.08
C ASP A 89 -8.85 0.86 -3.13
N PRO A 90 -8.92 1.52 -4.29
CA PRO A 90 -9.49 2.86 -4.41
C PRO A 90 -11.00 2.93 -4.14
N ASN A 91 -11.71 1.82 -3.99
CA ASN A 91 -13.17 1.77 -3.87
C ASN A 91 -13.72 2.04 -2.47
N CYS A 92 -12.87 2.23 -1.46
CA CYS A 92 -13.31 2.51 -0.08
C CYS A 92 -13.58 4.01 0.17
N PRO A 93 -14.57 4.36 1.03
CA PRO A 93 -14.87 5.73 1.43
C PRO A 93 -13.70 6.44 2.11
N VAL A 94 -13.67 7.78 2.06
CA VAL A 94 -12.55 8.56 2.63
C VAL A 94 -12.33 8.30 4.12
N SER A 95 -13.41 8.12 4.90
CA SER A 95 -13.32 7.81 6.33
C SER A 95 -12.56 6.50 6.59
N GLU A 96 -12.89 5.43 5.85
CA GLU A 96 -12.23 4.14 5.95
C GLU A 96 -10.75 4.23 5.51
N ARG A 97 -10.46 4.99 4.44
CA ARG A 97 -9.08 5.23 4.01
C ARG A 97 -8.25 5.90 5.09
N GLN A 98 -8.76 6.98 5.70
CA GLN A 98 -8.02 7.70 6.74
C GLN A 98 -7.81 6.85 7.98
N GLN A 99 -8.83 6.13 8.46
CA GLN A 99 -8.69 5.20 9.59
C GLN A 99 -7.63 4.14 9.32
N LEU A 100 -7.60 3.59 8.10
CA LEU A 100 -6.60 2.60 7.70
C LEU A 100 -5.19 3.18 7.67
N PHE A 101 -5.01 4.41 7.14
CA PHE A 101 -3.70 5.07 7.09
C PHE A 101 -3.18 5.45 8.48
N GLU A 102 -4.02 6.01 9.33
CA GLU A 102 -3.65 6.36 10.70
C GLU A 102 -3.32 5.11 11.52
N GLY A 103 -4.14 4.06 11.46
CA GLY A 103 -3.94 2.84 12.25
C GLY A 103 -2.79 1.95 11.77
N THR A 104 -2.59 1.83 10.45
CA THR A 104 -1.60 0.90 9.89
C THR A 104 -0.26 1.56 9.58
N PHE A 105 -0.30 2.76 9.03
CA PHE A 105 0.88 3.46 8.51
C PHE A 105 1.28 4.67 9.36
N GLY A 106 0.41 5.14 10.25
CA GLY A 106 0.70 6.25 11.15
C GLY A 106 0.70 7.63 10.48
N PHE A 107 -0.02 7.80 9.36
CA PHE A 107 -0.14 9.10 8.68
C PHE A 107 -1.57 9.39 8.21
N VAL A 108 -1.86 10.67 7.94
CA VAL A 108 -3.12 11.15 7.34
C VAL A 108 -2.89 11.42 5.86
N CYS A 109 -3.71 10.83 4.98
CA CYS A 109 -3.57 11.01 3.54
C CYS A 109 -4.16 12.37 3.12
N SER A 110 -3.30 13.28 2.64
CA SER A 110 -3.67 14.63 2.19
C SER A 110 -3.68 14.79 0.67
N CYS A 111 -3.80 13.69 -0.10
CA CYS A 111 -3.89 13.78 -1.55
C CYS A 111 -5.16 14.53 -2.00
N GLU A 112 -5.16 15.04 -3.24
CA GLU A 112 -6.25 15.83 -3.81
C GLU A 112 -7.63 15.17 -3.63
N ARG A 113 -7.74 13.86 -3.88
CA ARG A 113 -8.98 13.11 -3.69
C ARG A 113 -9.47 13.14 -2.25
N CYS A 114 -8.58 12.95 -1.28
CA CYS A 114 -8.96 12.99 0.14
C CYS A 114 -9.37 14.39 0.57
N VAL A 115 -8.65 15.43 0.13
CA VAL A 115 -8.98 16.83 0.44
C VAL A 115 -10.37 17.18 -0.11
N ASN A 116 -10.65 16.81 -1.36
CA ASN A 116 -11.94 17.07 -2.00
C ASN A 116 -13.09 16.28 -1.35
N GLU A 117 -12.89 15.00 -1.02
CA GLU A 117 -13.93 14.16 -0.40
C GLU A 117 -14.23 14.58 1.04
N ILE A 118 -13.25 15.07 1.80
CA ILE A 118 -13.47 15.60 3.18
C ILE A 118 -14.18 16.95 3.14
N GLY A 119 -13.82 17.82 2.19
CA GLY A 119 -14.44 19.14 2.04
C GLY A 119 -15.83 19.13 1.40
N ALA A 120 -16.26 18.01 0.82
CA ALA A 120 -17.57 17.88 0.20
C ALA A 120 -18.67 17.68 1.26
N PRO A 121 -19.76 18.47 1.24
CA PRO A 121 -20.91 18.25 2.12
C PRO A 121 -21.57 16.90 1.79
N ASN A 122 -21.45 15.93 2.70
CA ASN A 122 -22.13 14.62 2.78
C ASN A 122 -22.55 13.96 1.45
N GLY A 123 -21.69 13.07 0.95
CA GLY A 123 -22.10 11.70 0.61
C GLY A 123 -22.78 11.47 -0.74
N LYS A 124 -22.09 11.73 -1.85
CA LYS A 124 -22.37 11.00 -3.10
C LYS A 124 -21.16 10.19 -3.52
N GLU A 125 -21.15 8.93 -3.10
CA GLU A 125 -20.27 7.89 -3.61
C GLU A 125 -20.52 7.71 -5.11
N ILE A 126 -19.62 8.24 -5.94
CA ILE A 126 -19.66 7.98 -7.37
C ILE A 126 -19.00 6.62 -7.62
N ARG A 127 -19.81 5.55 -7.62
CA ARG A 127 -19.41 4.27 -8.24
C ARG A 127 -19.31 4.45 -9.75
N LYS A 128 -18.16 4.88 -10.26
CA LYS A 128 -17.85 4.71 -11.70
C LYS A 128 -17.35 3.28 -11.90
N GLN A 129 -18.28 2.37 -12.20
CA GLN A 129 -17.94 1.11 -12.84
C GLN A 129 -17.36 1.42 -14.22
N THR A 130 -16.02 1.42 -14.35
CA THR A 130 -15.40 1.31 -15.67
C THR A 130 -15.53 -0.14 -16.12
N SER A 131 -16.53 -0.40 -16.96
CA SER A 131 -16.65 -1.63 -17.72
C SER A 131 -15.38 -1.82 -18.55
N ARG A 132 -14.53 -2.78 -18.15
CA ARG A 132 -13.39 -3.20 -18.96
C ARG A 132 -13.95 -3.96 -20.16
N SER A 133 -14.03 -3.29 -21.30
CA SER A 133 -14.32 -3.93 -22.59
C SER A 133 -13.25 -4.98 -22.84
N LYS A 134 -13.64 -6.26 -22.86
CA LYS A 134 -12.80 -7.35 -23.36
C LYS A 134 -12.60 -7.11 -24.87
N LYS A 135 -11.37 -6.85 -25.28
CA LYS A 135 -10.87 -7.22 -26.61
C LYS A 135 -9.82 -8.30 -26.40
#